data_AF-A0A3D0XUC7-F1
#
_entry.id   AF-A0A3D0XUC7-F1
#
_cell.length_a   1.000
_cell.length_b   1.000
_cell.length_c   1.000
_cell.angle_alpha   90.00
_cell.angle_beta   90.00
_cell.angle_gamma   90.00
#
_symmetry.space_group_name_H-M   'P 1'
#
loop_
_entity.id
_entity.type
_entity.pdbx_description
1 polymer ?
#
loop_
_entity_poly.entity_id
_entity_poly.type
_entity_poly.pdbx_seq_one_letter_code
_entity_poly.pdbx_strand_id
1 'polypeptide(L)'
;MDREERVTQNLRLAHACANRFRGRGIEYDDLYQAACVGLVQAADRFDETRGLQFSTYAVPVILGEIRRLFREGGAVKVSRGLRDMSRKVNAEVKRFSEKSGRMPSVQELAERMEADPETIAEALGASQTPLSLSSSVVSDSGVCE
;
A
#
# COMPACT_ATOMS: atom_id res chain seq x y z
N MET A 1 24.07 26.28 -9.48
CA MET A 1 24.11 24.85 -9.10
C MET A 1 23.57 24.04 -10.25
N ASP A 2 24.26 22.98 -10.67
CA ASP A 2 23.77 22.14 -11.79
C ASP A 2 22.60 21.25 -11.36
N ARG A 3 21.80 20.79 -12.32
CA ARG A 3 20.65 19.91 -12.09
C ARG A 3 21.03 18.63 -11.35
N GLU A 4 22.09 17.95 -11.79
CA GLU A 4 22.53 16.69 -11.16
C GLU A 4 22.98 16.91 -9.72
N GLU A 5 23.65 18.04 -9.48
CA GLU A 5 24.10 18.45 -8.16
C GLU A 5 22.92 18.71 -7.21
N ARG A 6 21.86 19.38 -7.70
CA ARG A 6 20.62 19.58 -6.92
C ARG A 6 19.97 18.26 -6.54
N VAL A 7 19.89 17.31 -7.46
CA VAL A 7 19.26 16.00 -7.21
C VAL A 7 20.07 15.22 -6.18
N THR A 8 21.37 15.06 -6.41
CA THR A 8 22.26 14.24 -5.55
C THR A 8 22.34 14.77 -4.11
N GLN A 9 22.45 16.10 -3.93
CA GLN A 9 22.49 16.71 -2.59
C GLN A 9 21.16 16.61 -1.82
N ASN A 10 20.04 16.41 -2.52
CA ASN A 10 18.70 16.40 -1.92
C ASN A 10 18.04 15.01 -1.89
N LEU A 11 18.79 13.91 -2.13
CA LEU A 11 18.24 12.55 -2.03
C LEU A 11 17.64 12.24 -0.64
N ARG A 12 18.23 12.79 0.43
CA ARG A 12 17.69 12.65 1.79
C ARG A 12 16.31 13.28 1.94
N LEU A 13 16.01 14.34 1.18
CA LEU A 13 14.68 14.97 1.17
C LEU A 13 13.64 14.04 0.54
N ALA A 14 13.97 13.40 -0.59
CA ALA A 14 13.11 12.39 -1.22
C ALA A 14 12.84 11.22 -0.27
N HIS A 15 13.89 10.72 0.39
CA HIS A 15 13.80 9.65 1.39
C HIS A 15 12.87 10.05 2.56
N ALA A 16 13.06 11.25 3.12
CA ALA A 16 12.22 11.75 4.21
C ALA A 16 10.75 11.91 3.79
N CYS A 17 10.49 12.34 2.55
CA CYS A 17 9.13 12.44 2.01
C CYS A 17 8.49 11.06 1.84
N ALA A 18 9.20 10.10 1.25
CA ALA A 18 8.72 8.72 1.04
C ALA A 18 8.43 8.01 2.38
N ASN A 19 9.30 8.18 3.38
CA ASN A 19 9.18 7.53 4.68
C ASN A 19 7.86 7.85 5.41
N ARG A 20 7.26 9.04 5.15
CA ARG A 20 5.96 9.43 5.72
C ARG A 20 4.79 8.57 5.23
N PHE A 21 4.97 7.83 4.14
CA PHE A 21 3.97 6.97 3.52
C PHE A 21 4.23 5.48 3.73
N ARG A 22 5.27 5.12 4.50
CA ARG A 22 5.60 3.73 4.80
C ARG A 22 4.41 3.02 5.45
N GLY A 23 4.20 1.74 5.09
CA GLY A 23 3.12 0.92 5.64
C GLY A 23 1.72 1.25 5.11
N ARG A 24 1.59 2.03 4.02
CA ARG A 24 0.29 2.39 3.41
C ARG A 24 -0.10 1.52 2.21
N GLY A 25 0.45 0.31 2.11
CA GLY A 25 0.10 -0.65 1.05
C GLY A 25 0.85 -0.46 -0.27
N ILE A 26 1.93 0.32 -0.29
CA ILE A 26 2.91 0.38 -1.37
C ILE A 26 4.28 0.12 -0.75
N GLU A 27 5.11 -0.67 -1.42
CA GLU A 27 6.47 -0.98 -0.97
C GLU A 27 7.31 0.29 -0.85
N TYR A 28 8.24 0.29 0.10
CA TYR A 28 9.04 1.48 0.37
C TYR A 28 9.87 1.91 -0.84
N ASP A 29 10.40 0.96 -1.59
CA ASP A 29 11.24 1.23 -2.75
C ASP A 29 10.45 1.92 -3.87
N ASP A 30 9.18 1.56 -4.07
CA ASP A 30 8.29 2.24 -5.03
C ASP A 30 7.96 3.66 -4.58
N LEU A 31 7.68 3.86 -3.28
CA LEU A 31 7.47 5.19 -2.70
C LEU A 31 8.71 6.07 -2.88
N TYR A 32 9.89 5.50 -2.66
CA TYR A 32 11.16 6.19 -2.81
C TYR A 32 11.45 6.50 -4.29
N GLN A 33 11.19 5.58 -5.21
CA GLN A 33 11.31 5.83 -6.65
C GLN A 33 10.40 6.96 -7.12
N ALA A 34 9.11 6.96 -6.72
CA ALA A 34 8.20 8.06 -7.03
C ALA A 34 8.69 9.39 -6.43
N ALA A 35 9.25 9.35 -5.22
CA ALA A 35 9.85 10.52 -4.61
C ALA A 35 11.07 11.04 -5.40
N CYS A 36 11.92 10.14 -5.89
CA CYS A 36 13.06 10.48 -6.75
C CYS A 36 12.61 11.09 -8.08
N VAL A 37 11.56 10.57 -8.71
CA VAL A 37 10.98 11.16 -9.93
C VAL A 37 10.51 12.59 -9.66
N GLY A 38 9.80 12.83 -8.56
CA GLY A 38 9.36 14.16 -8.18
C GLY A 38 10.51 15.11 -7.85
N LEU A 39 11.57 14.61 -7.23
CA LEU A 39 12.78 15.39 -6.95
C LEU A 39 13.47 15.83 -8.24
N VAL A 40 13.56 14.93 -9.23
CA VAL A 40 14.12 15.22 -10.55
C VAL A 40 13.28 16.29 -11.26
N GLN A 41 11.95 16.11 -11.31
CA GLN A 41 11.05 17.11 -11.92
C GLN A 41 11.13 18.47 -11.22
N ALA A 42 11.33 18.50 -9.90
CA ALA A 42 11.55 19.72 -9.16
C ALA A 42 12.87 20.38 -9.55
N ALA A 43 13.96 19.62 -9.66
CA ALA A 43 15.26 20.14 -10.08
C ALA A 43 15.21 20.74 -11.49
N ASP A 44 14.47 20.11 -12.40
CA ASP A 44 14.27 20.56 -13.79
C ASP A 44 13.54 21.90 -13.89
N ARG A 45 12.61 22.19 -12.98
CA ARG A 45 11.71 23.35 -13.06
C ARG A 45 12.00 24.43 -12.03
N PHE A 46 12.97 24.22 -11.15
CA PHE A 46 13.27 25.16 -10.07
C PHE A 46 14.04 26.38 -10.59
N ASP A 47 13.48 27.54 -10.29
CA ASP A 47 13.99 28.86 -10.66
C ASP A 47 14.50 29.59 -9.41
N GLU A 48 15.83 29.74 -9.32
CA GLU A 48 16.52 30.40 -8.19
C GLU A 48 16.19 31.89 -8.08
N THR A 49 15.76 32.54 -9.17
CA THR A 49 15.48 33.99 -9.19
C THR A 49 14.28 34.36 -8.32
N ARG A 50 13.46 33.38 -7.94
CA ARG A 50 12.28 33.55 -7.09
C ARG A 50 12.60 33.70 -5.60
N GLY A 51 13.87 33.56 -5.19
CA GLY A 51 14.32 33.80 -3.81
C GLY A 51 13.84 32.77 -2.79
N LEU A 52 13.41 31.58 -3.23
CA LEU A 52 12.97 30.49 -2.36
C LEU A 52 14.07 29.43 -2.23
N GLN A 53 14.04 28.65 -1.15
CA GLN A 53 14.89 27.47 -1.04
C GLN A 53 14.35 26.35 -1.93
N PHE A 54 15.25 25.57 -2.53
CA PHE A 54 14.87 24.43 -3.38
C PHE A 54 13.97 23.43 -2.64
N SER A 55 14.27 23.14 -1.38
CA SER A 55 13.47 22.22 -0.54
C SER A 55 12.00 22.66 -0.42
N THR A 56 11.75 23.97 -0.31
CA THR A 56 10.40 24.55 -0.26
C THR A 56 9.61 24.24 -1.53
N TYR A 57 10.27 24.29 -2.69
CA TYR A 57 9.65 23.97 -3.98
C TYR A 57 9.54 22.46 -4.24
N ALA A 58 10.57 21.69 -3.87
CA ALA A 58 10.66 20.28 -4.19
C ALA A 58 9.66 19.42 -3.41
N VAL A 59 9.41 19.72 -2.13
CA VAL A 59 8.49 18.94 -1.29
C VAL A 59 7.10 18.77 -1.90
N PRO A 60 6.37 19.82 -2.33
CA PRO A 60 5.05 19.64 -2.92
C PRO A 60 5.07 18.85 -4.23
N VAL A 61 6.12 18.97 -5.05
CA VAL A 61 6.29 18.18 -6.29
C VAL A 61 6.50 16.71 -5.98
N ILE A 62 7.41 16.40 -5.05
CA ILE A 62 7.67 15.03 -4.56
C ILE A 62 6.40 14.38 -4.01
N LEU A 63 5.66 15.09 -3.15
CA LEU A 63 4.41 14.60 -2.60
C LEU A 63 3.33 14.41 -3.68
N GLY A 64 3.35 15.23 -4.73
CA GLY A 64 2.48 15.09 -5.90
C GLY A 64 2.69 13.76 -6.61
N GLU A 65 3.94 13.40 -6.89
CA GLU A 65 4.32 12.14 -7.54
C GLU A 65 3.99 10.92 -6.67
N ILE A 66 4.28 10.96 -5.36
CA ILE A 66 3.89 9.88 -4.44
C ILE A 66 2.37 9.71 -4.42
N ARG A 67 1.59 10.80 -4.37
CA ARG A 67 0.13 10.71 -4.44
C ARG A 67 -0.37 10.22 -5.79
N ARG A 68 0.35 10.52 -6.89
CA ARG A 68 0.06 9.97 -8.21
C ARG A 68 0.26 8.46 -8.21
N LEU A 69 1.35 7.98 -7.61
CA LEU A 69 1.59 6.56 -7.41
C LEU A 69 0.44 5.88 -6.64
N PHE A 70 -0.14 6.51 -5.62
CA PHE A 70 -1.35 5.96 -4.97
C PHE A 70 -2.61 5.94 -5.87
N ARG A 71 -2.71 6.83 -6.87
CA ARG A 71 -3.82 6.84 -7.84
C ARG A 71 -3.62 5.79 -8.94
N GLU A 72 -2.39 5.64 -9.41
CA GLU A 72 -1.98 4.74 -10.50
C GLU A 72 -1.78 3.30 -9.99
N GLY A 73 -1.11 3.17 -8.84
CA GLY A 73 -0.81 1.94 -8.11
C GLY A 73 -1.98 1.38 -7.29
N GLY A 74 -3.23 1.73 -7.62
CA GLY A 74 -4.41 0.97 -7.20
C GLY A 74 -4.48 -0.45 -7.80
N ALA A 75 -3.32 -1.05 -8.09
CA ALA A 75 -3.11 -2.08 -9.11
C ALA A 75 -2.10 -3.18 -8.72
N VAL A 76 -1.66 -3.30 -7.45
CA VAL A 76 -1.41 -4.67 -6.94
C VAL A 76 -2.79 -5.25 -6.69
N LYS A 77 -3.18 -6.11 -7.65
CA LYS A 77 -4.53 -6.26 -8.21
C LYS A 77 -5.56 -6.85 -7.25
N VAL A 78 -6.05 -6.06 -6.30
CA VAL A 78 -7.42 -6.24 -5.77
C VAL A 78 -8.28 -5.19 -6.44
N SER A 79 -9.11 -5.60 -7.40
CA SER A 79 -10.05 -4.69 -8.07
C SER A 79 -10.89 -3.95 -7.02
N ARG A 80 -11.34 -2.72 -7.29
CA ARG A 80 -12.23 -2.00 -6.35
C ARG A 80 -13.42 -2.87 -5.93
N GLY A 81 -13.99 -3.61 -6.89
CA GLY A 81 -15.03 -4.60 -6.64
C GLY A 81 -14.60 -5.70 -5.67
N LEU A 82 -13.38 -6.24 -5.79
CA LEU A 82 -12.86 -7.27 -4.90
C LEU A 82 -12.55 -6.73 -3.49
N ARG A 83 -12.14 -5.45 -3.34
CA ARG A 83 -11.99 -4.82 -2.01
C ARG A 83 -13.34 -4.61 -1.33
N ASP A 84 -14.34 -4.15 -2.09
CA ASP A 84 -15.69 -3.96 -1.56
C ASP A 84 -16.34 -5.31 -1.22
N MET A 85 -16.11 -6.33 -2.05
CA MET A 85 -16.51 -7.70 -1.76
C MET A 85 -15.82 -8.23 -0.50
N SER A 86 -14.51 -8.04 -0.36
CA SER A 86 -13.74 -8.42 0.82
C SER A 86 -14.28 -7.79 2.11
N ARG A 87 -14.70 -6.51 2.07
CA ARG A 87 -15.36 -5.86 3.21
C ARG A 87 -16.70 -6.50 3.55
N LYS A 88 -17.52 -6.82 2.55
CA LYS A 88 -18.83 -7.48 2.74
C LYS A 88 -18.65 -8.88 3.32
N VAL A 89 -17.72 -9.66 2.77
CA VAL A 89 -17.40 -11.01 3.24
C VAL A 89 -16.94 -10.98 4.70
N ASN A 90 -16.01 -10.09 5.05
CA ASN A 90 -15.55 -9.96 6.44
C ASN A 90 -16.67 -9.54 7.42
N ALA A 91 -17.59 -8.67 6.98
CA ALA A 91 -18.76 -8.31 7.79
C ALA A 91 -19.69 -9.51 8.00
N GLU A 92 -19.90 -10.34 6.98
CA GLU A 92 -20.75 -11.54 7.08
C GLU A 92 -20.10 -12.64 7.92
N VAL A 93 -18.78 -12.83 7.82
CA VAL A 93 -18.00 -13.71 8.70
C VAL A 93 -18.23 -13.35 10.16
N LYS A 94 -18.15 -12.06 10.50
CA LYS A 94 -18.40 -11.58 11.86
C LYS A 94 -19.85 -11.85 12.31
N ARG A 95 -20.83 -11.50 11.46
CA ARG A 95 -22.26 -11.72 11.75
C ARG A 95 -22.60 -13.20 11.94
N PHE A 96 -22.01 -14.08 11.13
CA PHE A 96 -22.18 -15.51 11.26
C PHE A 96 -21.59 -15.99 12.59
N SER A 97 -20.35 -15.61 12.88
CA SER A 97 -19.63 -16.05 14.08
C SER A 97 -20.34 -15.62 15.37
N GLU A 98 -20.89 -14.40 15.39
CA GLU A 98 -21.71 -13.90 16.50
C GLU A 98 -23.01 -14.70 16.70
N LYS A 99 -23.61 -15.23 15.64
CA LYS A 99 -24.90 -15.95 15.72
C LYS A 99 -24.74 -17.45 15.97
N SER A 100 -23.74 -18.08 15.36
CA SER A 100 -23.55 -19.53 15.37
C SER A 100 -22.46 -20.00 16.33
N GLY A 101 -21.67 -19.07 16.90
CA GLY A 101 -20.59 -19.37 17.82
C GLY A 101 -19.38 -20.04 17.18
N ARG A 102 -19.33 -20.12 15.83
CA ARG A 102 -18.23 -20.71 15.06
C ARG A 102 -17.95 -19.94 13.78
N MET A 103 -16.78 -20.17 13.17
CA MET A 103 -16.48 -19.59 11.86
C MET A 103 -17.32 -20.25 10.74
N PRO A 104 -17.75 -19.48 9.72
CA PRO A 104 -18.39 -20.03 8.54
C PRO A 104 -17.37 -20.64 7.58
N SER A 105 -17.81 -21.62 6.79
CA SER A 105 -17.05 -22.13 5.64
C SER A 105 -17.21 -21.24 4.40
N VAL A 106 -16.32 -21.40 3.42
CA VAL A 106 -16.40 -20.68 2.13
C VAL A 106 -17.73 -20.97 1.42
N GLN A 107 -18.22 -22.21 1.48
CA GLN A 107 -19.48 -22.62 0.86
C GLN A 107 -20.69 -21.95 1.53
N GLU A 108 -20.71 -21.87 2.87
CA GLU A 108 -21.78 -21.21 3.61
C GLU A 108 -21.83 -19.70 3.34
N LEU A 109 -20.66 -19.07 3.14
CA LEU A 109 -20.58 -17.66 2.76
C LEU A 109 -21.04 -17.45 1.32
N ALA A 110 -20.65 -18.33 0.40
CA ALA A 110 -21.09 -18.30 -1.00
C ALA A 110 -22.61 -18.36 -1.13
N GLU A 111 -23.25 -19.30 -0.43
CA GLU A 111 -24.70 -19.45 -0.40
C GLU A 111 -25.40 -18.22 0.19
N ARG A 112 -24.88 -17.66 1.29
CA ARG A 112 -25.46 -16.49 1.96
C ARG A 112 -25.30 -15.19 1.17
N MET A 113 -24.23 -15.08 0.39
CA MET A 113 -23.87 -13.87 -0.33
C MET A 113 -24.23 -13.94 -1.82
N GLU A 114 -24.84 -15.04 -2.27
CA GLU A 114 -25.20 -15.28 -3.67
C GLU A 114 -24.01 -15.04 -4.62
N ALA A 115 -22.85 -15.54 -4.23
CA ALA A 115 -21.59 -15.36 -4.96
C ALA A 115 -20.88 -16.70 -5.15
N ASP A 116 -20.03 -16.78 -6.18
CA ASP A 116 -19.25 -17.98 -6.44
C ASP A 116 -18.24 -18.26 -5.31
N PRO A 117 -18.05 -19.52 -4.86
CA PRO A 117 -17.05 -19.88 -3.85
C PRO A 117 -15.64 -19.39 -4.16
N GLU A 118 -15.24 -19.38 -5.45
CA GLU A 118 -13.95 -18.86 -5.91
C GLU A 118 -13.85 -17.35 -5.62
N THR A 119 -14.90 -16.60 -5.89
CA THR A 119 -14.96 -15.15 -5.60
C THR A 119 -14.90 -14.88 -4.10
N ILE A 120 -15.54 -15.71 -3.27
CA ILE A 120 -15.46 -15.60 -1.81
C ILE A 120 -14.04 -15.89 -1.30
N ALA A 121 -13.40 -16.93 -1.83
CA ALA A 121 -12.03 -17.29 -1.47
C ALA A 121 -11.04 -16.18 -1.84
N GLU A 122 -11.16 -15.61 -3.04
CA GLU A 122 -10.38 -14.45 -3.47
C GLU A 122 -10.61 -13.24 -2.56
N ALA A 123 -11.86 -12.95 -2.20
CA ALA A 123 -12.22 -11.83 -1.35
C ALA A 123 -11.67 -11.97 0.09
N LEU A 124 -11.64 -13.20 0.62
CA LEU A 124 -10.99 -13.50 1.90
C LEU A 124 -9.47 -13.27 1.80
N GLY A 125 -8.84 -13.77 0.73
CA GLY A 125 -7.40 -13.58 0.47
C GLY A 125 -7.01 -12.11 0.23
N ALA A 126 -7.90 -11.31 -0.37
CA ALA A 126 -7.68 -9.89 -0.64
C ALA A 126 -7.60 -8.99 0.61
N SER A 127 -8.05 -9.48 1.76
CA SER A 127 -7.91 -8.78 3.05
C SER A 127 -6.58 -9.07 3.76
N GLN A 128 -5.84 -10.09 3.31
CA GLN A 128 -4.56 -10.46 3.90
C GLN A 128 -3.52 -9.38 3.57
N THR A 129 -2.86 -8.87 4.61
CA THR A 129 -1.65 -8.07 4.41
C THR A 129 -0.56 -9.03 3.92
N PRO A 130 0.22 -8.71 2.86
CA PRO A 130 1.29 -9.59 2.41
C PRO A 130 2.21 -9.92 3.59
N LEU A 131 2.34 -11.21 3.91
CA LEU A 131 3.28 -11.67 4.93
C LEU A 131 4.69 -11.57 4.35
N SER A 132 5.62 -11.04 5.15
CA SER A 132 7.03 -10.98 4.75
C SER A 132 7.62 -12.39 4.71
N LEU A 133 8.21 -12.76 3.58
CA LEU A 133 8.89 -14.05 3.36
C LEU A 133 10.11 -14.26 4.29
N SER A 134 10.54 -13.23 5.03
CA SER A 134 11.62 -13.30 6.03
C SER A 134 11.12 -13.48 7.47
N SER A 135 9.80 -13.57 7.69
CA SER A 135 9.29 -13.92 9.02
C SER A 135 9.56 -15.40 9.26
N SER A 136 10.44 -15.71 10.22
CA SER A 136 10.70 -17.07 10.67
C SER A 136 9.39 -17.70 11.13
N VAL A 137 8.96 -18.77 10.46
CA VAL A 137 7.88 -19.63 10.94
C VAL A 137 8.27 -20.12 12.33
N VAL A 138 7.60 -19.61 13.37
CA VAL A 138 7.70 -20.22 14.69
C VAL A 138 6.88 -21.49 14.60
N SER A 139 7.57 -22.61 14.36
CA SER A 139 7.00 -23.95 14.48
C SER A 139 6.60 -24.15 15.94
N ASP A 140 5.31 -24.00 16.23
CA ASP A 140 4.75 -24.45 17.51
C ASP A 140 4.70 -25.98 17.51
N SER A 141 5.81 -26.60 17.90
CA SER A 141 5.86 -28.01 18.27
C SER A 141 5.57 -28.14 19.76
N GLY A 142 4.31 -27.97 20.14
CA GLY A 142 3.80 -28.36 21.44
C GLY A 142 3.56 -29.86 21.47
N VAL A 143 4.58 -30.64 21.84
CA VAL A 143 4.43 -32.02 22.32
C VAL A 143 3.85 -31.94 23.73
N CYS A 144 2.64 -32.47 23.94
CA CYS A 144 2.13 -32.72 25.29
C CYS A 144 2.58 -34.12 25.75
N GLU A 145 3.07 -34.17 27.00
CA GLU A 145 3.37 -35.37 27.80
C GLU A 145 2.22 -36.39 27.88
#